data_AF-A0AAE3HG70-F1
#
_entry.id   AF-A0AAE3HG70-F1
#
_cell.length_a   1.000
_cell.length_b   1.000
_cell.length_c   1.000
_cell.angle_alpha   90.00
_cell.angle_beta   90.00
_cell.angle_gamma   90.00
#
_symmetry.space_group_name_H-M   'P 1'
#
loop_
_entity.id
_entity.type
_entity.pdbx_description
1 polymer ?
#
loop_
_entity_poly.entity_id
_entity_poly.type
_entity_poly.pdbx_seq_one_letter_code
_entity_poly.pdbx_strand_id
1 'polypeptide(L)' 'MDVRVSKSNQPIGRVKCVVDSCHFWGSGKECLAQEIEIQPPGAQDTQTTDCATFTPKNMQ' A
#
# COMPACT_ATOMS: atom_id res chain seq x y z
N MET A 1 -1.45 17.93 -0.76
CA MET A 1 -0.97 16.57 -1.12
C MET A 1 -1.86 16.10 -2.24
N ASP A 2 -1.33 16.04 -3.46
CA ASP A 2 -2.07 15.53 -4.61
C ASP A 2 -2.34 14.04 -4.43
N VAL A 3 -3.60 13.68 -4.28
CA VAL A 3 -4.01 12.29 -4.14
C VAL A 3 -3.93 11.65 -5.53
N ARG A 4 -2.93 10.78 -5.73
CA ARG A 4 -2.68 10.10 -7.02
C ARG A 4 -3.60 8.89 -7.26
N VAL A 5 -4.24 8.38 -6.22
CA VAL A 5 -5.08 7.17 -6.25
C VAL A 5 -6.49 7.49 -5.77
N SER A 6 -7.50 7.07 -6.51
CA SER A 6 -8.90 7.28 -6.11
C SER A 6 -9.37 6.27 -5.06
N LYS A 7 -10.39 6.65 -4.28
CA LYS A 7 -11.10 5.74 -3.37
C LYS A 7 -12.21 4.99 -4.11
N SER A 8 -12.42 3.73 -3.76
CA SER A 8 -13.42 2.80 -4.30
C SER A 8 -14.41 2.40 -3.20
N ASN A 9 -15.57 1.88 -3.60
CA ASN A 9 -16.54 1.26 -2.69
C ASN A 9 -16.30 -0.24 -2.51
N GLN A 10 -15.36 -0.83 -3.26
CA GLN A 10 -14.96 -2.24 -3.14
C GLN A 10 -13.52 -2.33 -2.62
N PRO A 11 -13.26 -3.16 -1.60
CA PRO A 11 -11.94 -3.27 -1.01
C PRO A 11 -10.99 -4.12 -1.86
N ILE A 12 -9.70 -3.82 -1.78
CA ILE A 12 -8.64 -4.69 -2.29
C ILE A 12 -8.49 -5.86 -1.32
N GLY A 13 -9.18 -6.98 -1.57
CA GLY A 13 -9.19 -8.13 -0.65
C GLY A 13 -7.81 -8.74 -0.35
N ARG A 14 -6.83 -8.49 -1.22
CA ARG A 14 -5.38 -8.72 -1.10
C ARG A 14 -4.67 -8.02 0.06
N VAL A 15 -5.19 -6.86 0.46
CA VAL A 15 -4.40 -5.82 1.13
C VAL A 15 -5.13 -5.29 2.34
N LYS A 16 -4.39 -5.21 3.43
CA LYS A 16 -4.86 -4.74 4.72
C LYS A 16 -4.43 -3.29 4.95
N CYS A 17 -5.38 -2.40 5.21
CA CYS A 17 -5.11 -1.04 5.65
C CYS A 17 -5.24 -0.99 7.17
N VAL A 18 -4.12 -0.97 7.90
CA VAL A 18 -4.13 -1.02 9.39
C VAL A 18 -4.08 0.35 10.05
N VAL A 19 -3.80 1.40 9.29
CA VAL A 19 -3.72 2.78 9.75
C VAL A 19 -5.11 3.39 9.60
N ASP A 20 -5.85 3.53 10.70
CA ASP A 20 -7.24 4.03 10.71
C ASP A 20 -7.36 5.50 10.29
N SER A 21 -6.31 6.28 10.49
CA SER A 21 -6.19 7.66 10.00
C SER A 21 -5.95 7.76 8.48
N CYS A 22 -5.75 6.63 7.78
CA CYS A 22 -5.59 6.63 6.33
C CYS A 22 -6.91 6.97 5.62
N HIS A 23 -6.85 7.86 4.62
CA HIS A 23 -8.01 8.23 3.80
C HIS A 23 -8.70 7.01 3.15
N PHE A 24 -7.92 6.00 2.76
CA PHE A 24 -8.41 4.77 2.12
C PHE A 24 -8.80 3.68 3.11
N TRP A 25 -8.71 3.92 4.42
CA TRP A 25 -9.12 2.95 5.41
C TRP A 25 -10.62 2.65 5.29
N GLY A 26 -10.95 1.36 5.24
CA GLY A 26 -12.28 0.81 5.33
C GLY A 26 -12.46 0.04 6.64
N SER A 27 -13.72 -0.11 7.05
CA SER A 27 -14.08 -0.87 8.25
C SER A 27 -13.51 -2.29 8.17
N GLY A 28 -12.99 -2.82 9.29
CA GLY A 28 -12.39 -4.15 9.30
C GLY A 28 -10.96 -4.23 8.77
N LYS A 29 -10.25 -3.09 8.64
CA LYS A 29 -8.87 -2.99 8.10
C LYS A 29 -8.80 -3.26 6.60
N GLU A 30 -9.88 -2.95 5.90
CA GLU A 30 -9.96 -3.05 4.45
C GLU A 30 -9.28 -1.85 3.79
N CYS A 31 -8.63 -2.08 2.65
CA CYS A 31 -8.11 -1.00 1.82
C CYS A 31 -9.11 -0.66 0.72
N LEU A 32 -9.65 0.56 0.74
CA LEU A 32 -10.60 1.07 -0.26
C LEU A 32 -9.92 1.88 -1.38
N ALA A 33 -8.60 1.79 -1.54
CA ALA A 33 -7.94 2.38 -2.70
C ALA A 33 -8.38 1.64 -3.98
N GLN A 34 -8.48 2.36 -5.10
CA GLN A 34 -8.78 1.73 -6.40
C GLN A 34 -7.63 0.82 -6.88
N GLU A 35 -6.40 1.19 -6.54
CA GLU A 35 -5.18 0.46 -6.85
C GLU A 35 -4.12 0.70 -5.77
N ILE A 36 -2.99 0.00 -5.85
CA ILE A 36 -1.85 0.21 -4.96
C ILE A 36 -0.66 0.62 -5.82
N GLU A 37 -0.12 1.78 -5.48
CA GLU A 37 1.13 2.26 -6.03
C GLU A 37 2.22 2.06 -4.96
N ILE A 38 3.29 1.34 -5.30
CA ILE A 38 4.46 1.18 -4.45
C ILE A 38 5.60 2.04 -5.02
N GLN A 39 6.11 2.94 -4.19
CA GLN A 39 7.25 3.84 -4.44
C GLN A 39 8.27 3.63 -3.30
N PRO A 40 9.58 3.93 -3.44
CA PRO A 40 10.29 4.54 -4.56
C PRO A 40 10.93 3.53 -5.54
N PRO A 41 11.07 3.86 -6.83
CA PRO A 41 11.73 3.00 -7.82
C PRO A 41 13.18 2.70 -7.45
N GLY A 42 13.60 1.45 -7.59
CA GLY A 42 14.98 1.03 -7.31
C GLY A 42 15.32 0.87 -5.83
N ALA A 43 14.32 0.79 -4.94
CA ALA A 43 14.52 0.52 -3.52
C ALA A 43 15.46 -0.68 -3.31
N GLN A 44 16.46 -0.49 -2.44
CA GLN A 44 17.49 -1.50 -2.13
C GLN A 44 17.24 -2.18 -0.78
N ASP A 45 16.34 -1.63 0.04
CA ASP A 45 16.06 -2.11 1.39
C ASP A 45 14.58 -1.90 1.78
N THR A 46 14.19 -2.50 2.91
CA THR A 46 12.84 -2.37 3.48
C THR A 46 12.58 -0.98 4.05
N GLN A 47 13.63 -0.25 4.45
CA GLN A 47 13.53 1.08 5.08
C GLN A 47 13.07 2.13 4.08
N THR A 48 13.39 1.95 2.80
CA THR A 48 12.98 2.83 1.71
C THR A 48 11.57 2.52 1.20
N THR A 49 11.04 1.32 1.40
CA THR A 49 9.70 0.92 0.90
C THR A 49 8.62 0.91 1.98
N ASP A 50 9.00 0.91 3.26
CA ASP A 50 8.13 0.62 4.41
C ASP A 50 7.31 -0.68 4.27
N CYS A 51 7.72 -1.56 3.35
CA CYS A 51 7.05 -2.82 3.05
C CYS A 51 7.78 -3.93 3.80
N ALA A 52 7.16 -4.42 4.89
CA ALA A 52 7.73 -5.48 5.73
C ALA A 52 8.03 -6.80 4.98
N THR A 53 7.38 -7.02 3.83
CA THR A 53 7.57 -8.21 2.99
C THR A 53 8.44 -7.96 1.77
N PHE A 54 9.07 -6.78 1.64
CA PHE A 54 9.94 -6.49 0.51
C PHE A 54 11.16 -7.42 0.51
N THR A 55 11.49 -7.98 -0.66
CA THR A 55 12.71 -8.76 -0.89
C THR A 55 13.29 -8.33 -2.25
N PRO A 56 14.58 -7.95 -2.33
CA PRO A 56 15.20 -7.58 -3.59
C PRO A 56 15.16 -8.73 -4.61
N LYS A 57 14.88 -8.41 -5.89
CA LYS A 57 14.76 -9.40 -6.97
C LYS A 57 15.96 -10.35 -7.10
N ASN A 58 17.16 -9.89 -6.75
CA ASN A 58 18.39 -10.65 -6.87
C ASN A 58 18.73 -11.47 -5.60
N MET A 59 17.84 -11.50 -4.60
CA MET A 59 17.96 -12.30 -3.37
C MET A 59 16.92 -13.44 -3.32
N GLN A 60 16.30 -13.78 -4.46
CA GLN A 60 15.29 -14.84 -4.60
C GLN A 60 15.92 -16.16 -5.04
#